data_AF-A0A139MJX2-F1
#
_entry.id   AF-A0A139MJX2-F1
#
_cell.length_a   1.000
_cell.length_b   1.000
_cell.length_c   1.000
_cell.angle_alpha   90.00
_cell.angle_beta   90.00
_cell.angle_gamma   90.00
#
_symmetry.space_group_name_H-M   'P 1'
#
loop_
_entity.id
_entity.type
_entity.pdbx_description
1 polymer ?
#
loop_
_entity_poly.entity_id
_entity_poly.type
_entity_poly.pdbx_seq_one_letter_code
_entity_poly.pdbx_strand_id
1 'polypeptide(L)' 'MYSDYIVRSQIFDDILEKYPDDKFLKEKISVLSSIDNRD' A
#
# COMPACT_ATOMS: atom_id res chain seq x y z
N MET A 1 4.48 -11.11 15.21
CA MET A 1 3.33 -10.40 14.61
C MET A 1 3.78 -9.06 14.03
N TYR A 2 4.72 -9.08 13.08
CA TYR A 2 5.15 -7.93 12.25
C TYR A 2 5.26 -8.30 10.77
N SER A 3 4.98 -9.57 10.41
CA SER A 3 5.20 -10.10 9.07
C SER A 3 4.18 -9.54 8.08
N ASP A 4 2.89 -9.48 8.46
CA ASP A 4 1.84 -8.97 7.58
C ASP A 4 2.02 -7.49 7.22
N TYR A 5 2.52 -6.67 8.16
CA TYR A 5 2.78 -5.25 7.90
C TYR A 5 3.94 -5.05 6.92
N ILE A 6 5.06 -5.75 7.14
CA ILE A 6 6.26 -5.66 6.28
C ILE A 6 5.95 -6.16 4.87
N VAL A 7 5.26 -7.31 4.77
CA VAL A 7 4.90 -7.91 3.47
C VAL A 7 3.91 -7.02 2.73
N ARG A 8 2.94 -6.41 3.43
CA ARG A 8 1.97 -5.49 2.81
C ARG A 8 2.64 -4.22 2.29
N SER A 9 3.58 -3.64 3.05
CA SER A 9 4.33 -2.47 2.59
C SER A 9 5.14 -2.80 1.32
N GLN A 10 5.84 -3.93 1.30
CA GLN A 10 6.57 -4.38 0.11
C GLN A 10 5.65 -4.57 -1.10
N ILE A 11 4.47 -5.16 -0.91
CA ILE A 11 3.49 -5.31 -2.00
C ILE A 11 3.00 -3.95 -2.52
N PHE A 12 2.76 -2.97 -1.64
CA PHE A 12 2.37 -1.63 -2.09
C PHE A 12 3.48 -0.91 -2.84
N ASP A 13 4.73 -1.05 -2.40
CA ASP A 13 5.89 -0.48 -3.07
C ASP A 13 6.08 -1.09 -4.47
N ASP A 14 6.01 -2.42 -4.60
CA ASP A 14 6.09 -3.13 -5.88
C ASP A 14 4.98 -2.72 -6.85
N ILE A 15 3.76 -2.51 -6.32
CA ILE A 15 2.61 -2.07 -7.11
C ILE A 15 2.79 -0.62 -7.58
N LEU A 16 3.30 0.27 -6.73
CA LEU A 16 3.57 1.67 -7.09
C LEU A 16 4.71 1.80 -8.10
N GLU A 17 5.71 0.92 -8.03
CA GLU A 17 6.80 0.85 -9.00
C GLU A 17 6.30 0.37 -10.37
N LYS A 18 5.41 -0.63 -10.39
CA LYS A 18 4.86 -1.19 -11.64
C LYS A 18 3.79 -0.33 -12.29
N TYR A 19 3.03 0.43 -11.50
CA TYR A 19 1.93 1.27 -11.97
C TYR A 19 2.06 2.72 -11.49
N PRO A 20 3.13 3.44 -11.87
CA PRO A 20 3.43 4.77 -11.33
C PRO A 20 2.40 5.84 -11.77
N ASP A 21 1.73 5.67 -12.91
CA ASP A 21 0.77 6.64 -13.44
C ASP A 21 -0.70 6.27 -13.18
N ASP A 22 -0.95 5.12 -12.55
CA ASP A 22 -2.31 4.68 -12.24
C ASP A 22 -2.83 5.42 -10.99
N LYS A 23 -3.64 6.46 -11.24
CA LYS A 23 -4.28 7.26 -10.19
C LYS A 23 -5.23 6.44 -9.32
N PHE A 24 -5.94 5.47 -9.91
CA PHE A 24 -6.88 4.64 -9.17
C PHE A 24 -6.13 3.76 -8.16
N LEU A 25 -5.02 3.15 -8.58
CA LEU A 25 -4.19 2.31 -7.73
C LEU A 25 -3.56 3.11 -6.57
N LYS A 26 -3.01 4.30 -6.88
CA LYS A 26 -2.47 5.22 -5.86
C LYS A 26 -3.50 5.62 -4.82
N GLU A 27 -4.72 5.94 -5.24
CA GLU A 27 -5.80 6.32 -4.33
C GLU A 27 -6.19 5.15 -3.41
N LYS A 28 -6.31 3.93 -3.95
CA LYS A 28 -6.63 2.73 -3.15
C LYS A 28 -5.54 2.39 -2.13
N ILE A 29 -4.26 2.50 -2.50
CA ILE A 29 -3.13 2.26 -1.58
C ILE A 29 -3.12 3.30 -0.45
N SER A 30 -3.42 4.56 -0.75
CA SER A 30 -3.53 5.63 0.24
C SER A 30 -4.66 5.37 1.26
N VAL A 31 -5.81 4.89 0.79
CA VAL A 31 -6.94 4.50 1.66
C VAL A 31 -6.56 3.32 2.55
N LEU A 32 -5.97 2.27 1.99
CA LEU A 32 -5.54 1.09 2.74
C LEU A 32 -4.50 1.44 3.81
N SER A 33 -3.53 2.30 3.48
CA SER A 33 -2.50 2.77 4.43
C SER A 33 -3.07 3.66 5.54
N SER A 34 -4.15 4.41 5.26
CA SER A 34 -4.81 5.26 6.25
C SER A 34 -5.66 4.47 7.26
N ILE A 35 -6.19 3.31 6.85
CA ILE A 35 -6.96 2.41 7.72
C ILE A 35 -6.04 1.72 8.73
N ASP A 36 -4.81 1.38 8.33
CA ASP A 36 -3.83 0.73 9.19
C ASP A 36 -3.32 1.65 10.33
N ASN A 37 -3.31 2.98 10.12
CA ASN A 37 -2.85 3.97 11.11
C ASN A 37 -3.92 4.36 12.16
N ARG A 38 -5.07 3.69 12.19
CA ARG A 38 -6.20 4.02 13.09
C ARG A 38 -6.32 3.11 14.33
N ASP A 39 -5.36 2.22 14.56
CA ASP A 39 -5.28 1.36 15.75
C ASP A 39 -4.14 1.79 16.69
#